data_AF-A0A350CCA7-F1
#
_entry.id   AF-A0A350CCA7-F1
#
_cell.length_a   1.000
_cell.length_b   1.000
_cell.length_c   1.000
_cell.angle_alpha   90.00
_cell.angle_beta   90.00
_cell.angle_gamma   90.00
#
_symmetry.space_group_name_H-M   'P 1'
#
loop_
_entity.id
_entity.type
_entity.pdbx_description
1 polymer ?
#
loop_
_entity_poly.entity_id
_entity_poly.type
_entity_poly.pdbx_seq_one_letter_code
_entity_poly.pdbx_strand_id
1 'polypeptide(L)'
;ESWDDAKIGFAAISVLQLGMKDVLGMEFQLAAVDYSPHNFVHADMTAEEFEATMKKRGESFSQMLLSEMGKSMSSQQKVNPLAMNLDIMLSAVSSDRSWAARRIAASQIVKAGEGTAFAGKDGTSTIITERNLKCLDVLQYQLKKHRRIGIFYGAGHYPDMGQRLQKDFGFRLTGEDWVTAWKLRAPEKTAAPAAVKP
;
A
#
# COMPACT_ATOMS: atom_id res chain seq x y z
N GLU A 1 5.42 -20.78 24.86
CA GLU A 1 5.85 -19.77 23.89
C GLU A 1 4.69 -18.82 23.63
N SER A 2 4.78 -17.58 24.11
CA SER A 2 3.74 -16.58 23.87
C SER A 2 3.83 -16.12 22.43
N TRP A 3 2.74 -16.27 21.69
CA TRP A 3 2.62 -15.76 20.34
C TRP A 3 2.51 -14.23 20.43
N ASP A 4 3.59 -13.52 20.09
CA ASP A 4 3.55 -12.06 20.07
C ASP A 4 2.53 -11.57 19.03
N ASP A 5 1.70 -10.61 19.42
CA ASP A 5 0.69 -9.97 18.57
C ASP A 5 1.27 -9.44 17.25
N ALA A 6 2.54 -9.03 17.24
CA ALA A 6 3.25 -8.63 16.03
C ALA A 6 3.37 -9.78 15.03
N LYS A 7 3.72 -10.98 15.48
CA LYS A 7 3.88 -12.18 14.64
C LYS A 7 2.54 -12.70 14.14
N ILE A 8 1.50 -12.63 14.98
CA ILE A 8 0.12 -12.93 14.57
C ILE A 8 -0.35 -11.92 13.52
N GLY A 9 -0.05 -10.63 13.72
CA GLY A 9 -0.29 -9.57 12.74
C GLY A 9 0.43 -9.84 11.41
N PHE A 10 1.72 -10.14 11.44
CA PHE A 10 2.50 -10.47 10.25
C PHE A 10 1.96 -11.71 9.52
N ALA A 11 1.54 -12.75 10.24
CA ALA A 11 0.94 -13.95 9.64
C ALA A 11 -0.44 -13.65 9.01
N ALA A 12 -1.30 -12.89 9.69
CA ALA A 12 -2.61 -12.48 9.18
C ALA A 12 -2.48 -11.56 7.95
N ILE A 13 -1.54 -10.61 7.99
CA ILE A 13 -1.17 -9.78 6.84
C ILE A 13 -0.69 -10.66 5.70
N SER A 14 0.22 -11.60 5.96
CA SER A 14 0.78 -12.48 4.92
C SER A 14 -0.30 -13.34 4.26
N VAL A 15 -1.25 -13.88 5.03
CA VAL A 15 -2.37 -14.68 4.49
C VAL A 15 -3.35 -13.81 3.69
N LEU A 16 -3.73 -12.65 4.20
CA LEU A 16 -4.58 -11.70 3.46
C LEU A 16 -3.90 -11.25 2.18
N GLN A 17 -2.62 -10.95 2.26
CA GLN A 17 -1.80 -10.55 1.13
C GLN A 17 -1.68 -11.67 0.09
N LEU A 18 -1.47 -12.93 0.50
CA LEU A 18 -1.35 -14.09 -0.40
C LEU A 18 -2.68 -14.38 -1.11
N GLY A 19 -3.81 -14.31 -0.41
CA GLY A 19 -5.13 -14.46 -1.03
C GLY A 19 -5.51 -13.30 -1.96
N MET A 20 -5.05 -12.08 -1.67
CA MET A 20 -5.23 -10.92 -2.54
C MET A 20 -4.45 -11.03 -3.86
N LYS A 21 -3.29 -11.70 -3.86
CA LYS A 21 -2.46 -11.89 -5.04
C LYS A 21 -3.25 -12.52 -6.20
N ASP A 22 -3.90 -13.65 -5.94
CA ASP A 22 -4.60 -14.44 -6.96
C ASP A 22 -5.88 -13.75 -7.43
N VAL A 23 -6.61 -13.13 -6.50
CA VAL A 23 -7.85 -12.38 -6.82
C VAL A 23 -7.55 -11.13 -7.64
N LEU A 24 -6.43 -10.45 -7.34
CA LEU A 24 -6.02 -9.24 -8.03
C LEU A 24 -5.17 -9.53 -9.28
N GLY A 25 -4.73 -10.77 -9.50
CA GLY A 25 -3.75 -11.12 -10.54
C GLY A 25 -2.51 -10.22 -10.47
N MET A 26 -1.97 -10.05 -9.27
CA MET A 26 -0.79 -9.25 -8.93
C MET A 26 0.33 -10.18 -8.45
N GLU A 27 1.50 -9.63 -8.16
CA GLU A 27 2.63 -10.35 -7.56
C GLU A 27 3.20 -9.57 -6.38
N PHE A 28 3.88 -10.28 -5.48
CA PHE A 28 4.62 -9.64 -4.40
C PHE A 28 5.88 -8.99 -4.92
N GLN A 29 6.18 -7.77 -4.44
CA GLN A 29 7.41 -7.08 -4.82
C GLN A 29 8.66 -7.92 -4.56
N LEU A 30 8.72 -8.66 -3.45
CA LEU A 30 9.89 -9.47 -3.07
C LEU A 30 10.11 -10.66 -4.00
N ALA A 31 9.07 -11.09 -4.72
CA ALA A 31 9.17 -12.15 -5.73
C ALA A 31 9.46 -11.60 -7.13
N ALA A 32 9.02 -10.36 -7.42
CA ALA A 32 9.06 -9.79 -8.77
C ALA A 32 10.23 -8.82 -9.00
N VAL A 33 10.76 -8.19 -7.96
CA VAL A 33 11.86 -7.21 -8.06
C VAL A 33 13.17 -7.91 -7.77
N ASP A 34 14.15 -7.75 -8.65
CA ASP A 34 15.53 -8.20 -8.43
C ASP A 34 16.29 -7.18 -7.58
N TYR A 35 16.54 -7.53 -6.32
CA TYR A 35 17.29 -6.72 -5.35
C TYR A 35 18.79 -7.06 -5.33
N SER A 36 19.27 -7.98 -6.18
CA SER A 36 20.69 -8.35 -6.25
C SER A 36 21.64 -7.28 -6.78
N PRO A 37 21.23 -6.27 -7.59
CA PRO A 37 22.15 -5.24 -8.05
C PRO A 37 22.83 -4.51 -6.89
N HIS A 38 24.15 -4.33 -6.98
CA HIS A 38 24.98 -3.72 -5.93
C HIS A 38 24.58 -2.28 -5.56
N ASN A 39 23.88 -1.59 -6.46
CA ASN A 39 23.36 -0.24 -6.26
C ASN A 39 21.95 -0.23 -5.62
N PHE A 40 21.36 -1.39 -5.35
CA PHE A 40 20.11 -1.53 -4.61
C PHE A 40 20.42 -1.63 -3.11
N VAL A 41 20.44 -0.49 -2.43
CA VAL A 41 20.76 -0.42 -1.00
C VAL A 41 19.49 -0.61 -0.17
N HIS A 42 19.50 -1.54 0.78
CA HIS A 42 18.42 -1.68 1.75
C HIS A 42 18.37 -0.44 2.66
N ALA A 43 17.22 0.24 2.67
CA ALA A 43 17.00 1.49 3.37
C ALA A 43 15.73 1.45 4.23
N ASP A 44 15.48 0.32 4.87
CA ASP A 44 14.31 0.10 5.73
C ASP A 44 14.75 -0.51 7.07
N MET A 45 13.78 -0.68 7.96
CA MET A 45 13.96 -1.30 9.26
C MET A 45 14.16 -2.81 9.13
N THR A 46 15.01 -3.38 9.99
CA THR A 46 14.96 -4.82 10.25
C THR A 46 13.67 -5.18 11.00
N ALA A 47 13.34 -6.48 11.06
CA ALA A 47 12.20 -6.96 11.83
C ALA A 47 12.31 -6.57 13.32
N GLU A 48 13.51 -6.66 13.89
CA GLU A 48 13.79 -6.30 15.28
C GLU A 48 13.66 -4.80 15.52
N GLU A 49 14.17 -3.96 14.60
CA GLU A 49 13.99 -2.51 14.66
C GLU A 49 12.51 -2.13 14.59
N PHE A 50 11.74 -2.78 13.72
CA PHE A 50 10.31 -2.57 13.59
C PHE A 50 9.56 -2.97 14.87
N GLU A 51 9.80 -4.18 15.41
CA GLU A 51 9.17 -4.66 16.64
C GLU A 51 9.51 -3.77 17.85
N ALA A 52 10.79 -3.39 17.99
CA ALA A 52 11.24 -2.49 19.04
C ALA A 52 10.55 -1.13 18.97
N THR A 53 10.34 -0.61 17.76
CA THR A 53 9.72 0.69 17.53
C THR A 53 8.22 0.66 17.82
N MET A 54 7.50 -0.39 17.38
CA MET A 54 6.10 -0.63 17.75
C MET A 54 5.94 -0.68 19.26
N LYS A 55 6.80 -1.45 19.96
CA LYS A 55 6.77 -1.54 21.43
C LYS A 55 7.05 -0.21 22.11
N LYS A 56 8.07 0.53 21.65
CA LYS A 56 8.43 1.85 22.19
C LYS A 56 7.28 2.86 22.06
N ARG A 57 6.55 2.80 20.95
CA ARG A 57 5.41 3.68 20.65
C ARG A 57 4.09 3.19 21.27
N GLY A 58 4.08 2.01 21.90
CA GLY A 58 2.86 1.38 22.41
C GLY A 58 1.86 1.04 21.31
N GLU A 59 2.36 0.80 20.09
CA GLU A 59 1.55 0.51 18.92
C GLU A 59 1.27 -0.99 18.82
N SER A 60 0.02 -1.33 18.48
CA SER A 60 -0.38 -2.71 18.20
C SER A 60 -1.01 -2.76 16.81
N PHE A 61 -0.50 -3.66 15.96
CA PHE A 61 -0.98 -3.81 14.60
C PHE A 61 -2.47 -4.15 14.54
N SER A 62 -2.95 -5.03 15.44
CA SER A 62 -4.37 -5.42 15.50
C SER A 62 -5.27 -4.23 15.87
N GLN A 63 -4.82 -3.37 16.79
CA GLN A 63 -5.53 -2.14 17.15
C GLN A 63 -5.54 -1.11 16.01
N MET A 64 -4.42 -0.96 15.31
CA MET A 64 -4.33 -0.10 14.13
C MET A 64 -5.27 -0.58 13.02
N LEU A 65 -5.29 -1.88 12.74
CA LEU A 65 -6.18 -2.48 11.76
C LEU A 65 -7.65 -2.28 12.15
N LEU A 66 -8.02 -2.51 13.41
CA LEU A 66 -9.37 -2.29 13.91
C LEU A 66 -9.79 -0.82 13.79
N SER A 67 -8.89 0.11 14.11
CA SER A 67 -9.10 1.55 13.94
C SER A 67 -9.36 1.90 12.48
N GLU A 68 -8.56 1.36 11.56
CA GLU A 68 -8.70 1.62 10.12
C GLU A 68 -10.02 1.06 9.56
N MET A 69 -10.41 -0.14 9.99
CA MET A 69 -11.73 -0.72 9.68
C MET A 69 -12.85 0.17 10.21
N GLY A 70 -12.74 0.69 11.44
CA GLY A 70 -13.69 1.63 12.02
C GLY A 70 -13.82 2.93 11.22
N LYS A 71 -12.70 3.51 10.77
CA LYS A 71 -12.68 4.70 9.88
C LYS A 71 -13.36 4.41 8.55
N SER A 72 -13.16 3.23 7.97
CA SER A 72 -13.82 2.84 6.72
C SER A 72 -15.33 2.70 6.90
N MET A 73 -15.79 2.16 8.03
CA MET A 73 -17.23 2.02 8.31
C MET A 73 -17.90 3.36 8.61
N SER A 74 -17.24 4.26 9.34
CA SER A 74 -17.79 5.59 9.65
C SER A 74 -17.83 6.49 8.40
N SER A 75 -16.82 6.41 7.53
CA SER A 75 -16.82 7.11 6.24
C SER A 75 -17.85 6.55 5.23
N GLN A 76 -18.35 5.32 5.44
CA GLN A 76 -19.41 4.70 4.64
C GLN A 76 -20.84 5.07 5.05
N GLN A 77 -21.08 5.85 6.12
CA GLN A 77 -22.43 6.23 6.55
C GLN A 77 -23.25 7.05 5.52
N LYS A 78 -22.65 7.46 4.39
CA LYS A 78 -23.37 8.10 3.27
C LYS A 78 -23.87 7.13 2.20
N VAL A 79 -23.61 5.83 2.31
CA VAL A 79 -24.04 4.83 1.31
C VAL A 79 -25.31 4.15 1.81
N ASN A 80 -26.38 4.21 1.01
CA ASN A 80 -27.65 3.55 1.31
C ASN A 80 -27.42 2.03 1.49
N PRO A 81 -27.78 1.42 2.65
CA PRO A 81 -27.60 -0.01 2.91
C PRO A 81 -28.21 -0.92 1.84
N LEU A 82 -29.28 -0.46 1.19
CA LEU A 82 -29.97 -1.19 0.13
C LEU A 82 -29.17 -1.19 -1.19
N ALA A 83 -28.48 -0.10 -1.50
CA ALA A 83 -27.58 -0.01 -2.64
C ALA A 83 -26.31 -0.86 -2.44
N MET A 84 -25.79 -0.88 -1.21
CA MET A 84 -24.63 -1.71 -0.85
C MET A 84 -24.94 -3.22 -0.98
N ASN A 85 -26.09 -3.67 -0.48
CA ASN A 85 -26.49 -5.07 -0.59
C ASN A 85 -26.75 -5.50 -2.04
N LEU A 86 -27.32 -4.62 -2.87
CA LEU A 86 -27.55 -4.89 -4.28
C LEU A 86 -26.24 -4.96 -5.08
N ASP A 87 -25.28 -4.07 -4.78
CA ASP A 87 -23.96 -4.05 -5.42
C ASP A 87 -23.11 -5.28 -5.04
N ILE A 88 -23.17 -5.72 -3.78
CA ILE A 88 -22.53 -6.97 -3.32
C ILE A 88 -23.17 -8.18 -4.03
N MET A 89 -24.50 -8.21 -4.14
CA MET A 89 -25.19 -9.30 -4.83
C MET A 89 -24.83 -9.34 -6.32
N LEU A 90 -24.89 -8.21 -7.02
CA LEU A 90 -24.55 -8.10 -8.44
C LEU A 90 -23.07 -8.39 -8.74
N SER A 91 -22.16 -7.92 -7.90
CA SER A 91 -20.73 -8.20 -8.04
C SER A 91 -20.44 -9.69 -7.81
N ALA A 92 -21.14 -10.33 -6.87
CA ALA A 92 -21.07 -11.77 -6.66
C ALA A 92 -21.56 -12.58 -7.88
N VAL A 93 -22.52 -12.14 -8.69
CA VAL A 93 -22.94 -12.94 -9.87
C VAL A 93 -22.18 -12.59 -11.16
N SER A 94 -21.39 -11.51 -11.15
CA SER A 94 -20.69 -11.05 -12.35
C SER A 94 -19.44 -11.88 -12.67
N SER A 95 -19.16 -12.07 -13.97
CA SER A 95 -17.83 -12.50 -14.46
C SER A 95 -16.72 -11.46 -14.23
N ASP A 96 -17.04 -10.36 -13.52
CA ASP A 96 -16.23 -9.16 -13.30
C ASP A 96 -15.65 -9.10 -11.87
N ARG A 97 -15.79 -10.16 -11.06
CA ARG A 97 -15.33 -10.21 -9.65
C ARG A 97 -13.87 -9.79 -9.47
N SER A 98 -12.97 -10.21 -10.35
CA SER A 98 -11.55 -9.83 -10.28
C SER A 98 -11.32 -8.35 -10.57
N TRP A 99 -12.04 -7.76 -11.52
CA TRP A 99 -11.95 -6.32 -11.80
C TRP A 99 -12.63 -5.48 -10.72
N ALA A 100 -13.72 -5.97 -10.13
CA ALA A 100 -14.33 -5.37 -8.95
C ALA A 100 -13.35 -5.34 -7.78
N ALA A 101 -12.67 -6.46 -7.51
CA ALA A 101 -11.62 -6.52 -6.49
C ALA A 101 -10.45 -5.57 -6.80
N ARG A 102 -10.00 -5.48 -8.06
CA ARG A 102 -8.98 -4.50 -8.49
C ARG A 102 -9.41 -3.06 -8.22
N ARG A 103 -10.66 -2.70 -8.50
CA ARG A 103 -11.19 -1.35 -8.23
C ARG A 103 -11.24 -1.04 -6.74
N ILE A 104 -11.68 -1.99 -5.93
CA ILE A 104 -11.69 -1.85 -4.46
C ILE A 104 -10.26 -1.65 -3.96
N ALA A 105 -9.33 -2.52 -4.36
CA ALA A 105 -7.93 -2.41 -3.96
C ALA A 105 -7.29 -1.08 -4.40
N ALA A 106 -7.56 -0.63 -5.63
CA ALA A 106 -7.11 0.68 -6.12
C ALA A 106 -7.62 1.83 -5.23
N SER A 107 -8.88 1.79 -4.82
CA SER A 107 -9.43 2.82 -3.93
C SER A 107 -8.73 2.86 -2.56
N GLN A 108 -8.32 1.70 -2.04
CA GLN A 108 -7.58 1.63 -0.78
C GLN A 108 -6.13 2.12 -0.93
N ILE A 109 -5.47 1.82 -2.06
CA ILE A 109 -4.12 2.32 -2.36
C ILE A 109 -4.12 3.85 -2.47
N VAL A 110 -5.12 4.44 -3.13
CA VAL A 110 -5.25 5.90 -3.25
C VAL A 110 -5.42 6.54 -1.86
N LYS A 111 -6.32 5.97 -1.03
CA LYS A 111 -6.50 6.44 0.36
C LYS A 111 -5.22 6.33 1.18
N ALA A 112 -4.47 5.23 1.04
CA ALA A 112 -3.18 5.08 1.72
C ALA A 112 -2.18 6.17 1.30
N GLY A 113 -2.22 6.60 0.03
CA GLY A 113 -1.44 7.72 -0.50
C GLY A 113 -1.78 9.09 0.09
N GLU A 114 -2.88 9.23 0.84
CA GLU A 114 -3.18 10.45 1.60
C GLU A 114 -2.32 10.59 2.87
N GLY A 115 -1.59 9.54 3.24
CA GLY A 115 -0.59 9.57 4.33
C GLY A 115 -1.16 9.41 5.74
N THR A 116 -2.45 9.12 5.88
CA THR A 116 -3.11 8.93 7.19
C THR A 116 -3.40 7.47 7.52
N ALA A 117 -3.14 6.55 6.59
CA ALA A 117 -3.35 5.12 6.78
C ALA A 117 -2.46 4.61 7.92
N PHE A 118 -3.08 3.92 8.88
CA PHE A 118 -2.42 3.40 10.08
C PHE A 118 -1.75 4.44 10.97
N ALA A 119 -1.98 5.74 10.74
CA ALA A 119 -1.48 6.79 11.62
C ALA A 119 -2.17 6.73 12.99
N GLY A 120 -1.37 6.91 14.05
CA GLY A 120 -1.83 7.12 15.41
C GLY A 120 -2.48 8.49 15.59
N LYS A 121 -2.86 8.82 16.83
CA LYS A 121 -3.50 10.11 17.15
C LYS A 121 -2.61 11.32 16.88
N ASP A 122 -1.30 11.14 16.91
CA ASP A 122 -0.30 12.16 16.61
C ASP A 122 -0.02 12.32 15.10
N GLY A 123 -0.73 11.57 14.25
CA GLY A 123 -0.54 11.59 12.80
C GLY A 123 0.68 10.79 12.32
N THR A 124 1.33 10.02 13.19
CA THR A 124 2.54 9.24 12.86
C THR A 124 2.36 7.75 13.15
N SER A 125 3.22 6.90 12.62
CA SER A 125 3.21 5.46 12.91
C SER A 125 4.58 4.82 12.70
N THR A 126 4.82 3.67 13.34
CA THR A 126 5.98 2.82 12.98
C THR A 126 5.91 2.37 11.52
N ILE A 127 4.70 2.09 11.01
CA ILE A 127 4.47 1.55 9.67
C ILE A 127 4.95 2.52 8.57
N ILE A 128 4.88 3.82 8.80
CA ILE A 128 5.26 4.85 7.82
C ILE A 128 6.38 5.76 8.35
N THR A 129 6.12 6.52 9.40
CA THR A 129 6.99 7.62 9.86
C THR A 129 8.36 7.11 10.28
N GLU A 130 8.42 6.07 11.11
CA GLU A 130 9.69 5.58 11.63
C GLU A 130 10.50 4.86 10.54
N ARG A 131 9.83 4.12 9.65
CA ARG A 131 10.46 3.52 8.46
C ARG A 131 11.00 4.58 7.49
N ASN A 132 10.29 5.69 7.32
CA ASN A 132 10.79 6.84 6.55
C ASN A 132 12.04 7.44 7.19
N LEU A 133 12.08 7.60 8.52
CA LEU A 133 13.28 8.08 9.22
C LEU A 133 14.49 7.18 8.94
N LYS A 134 14.32 5.86 9.03
CA LYS A 134 15.38 4.89 8.70
C LYS A 134 15.85 5.03 7.25
N CYS A 135 14.93 5.21 6.30
CA CYS A 135 15.26 5.45 4.89
C CYS A 135 16.08 6.72 4.70
N LEU A 136 15.68 7.81 5.38
CA LEU A 136 16.35 9.11 5.29
C LEU A 136 17.72 9.11 5.96
N ASP A 137 17.92 8.34 7.03
CA ASP A 137 19.25 8.11 7.59
C ASP A 137 20.18 7.48 6.54
N VAL A 138 19.71 6.44 5.85
CA VAL A 138 20.48 5.80 4.76
C VAL A 138 20.72 6.77 3.61
N LEU A 139 19.72 7.56 3.22
CA LEU A 139 19.86 8.60 2.19
C LEU A 139 20.98 9.58 2.54
N GLN A 140 21.06 10.04 3.80
CA GLN A 140 22.12 10.96 4.23
C GLN A 140 23.53 10.39 4.00
N TYR A 141 23.72 9.08 4.21
CA TYR A 141 24.98 8.42 3.91
C TYR A 141 25.22 8.26 2.40
N GLN A 142 24.19 7.93 1.63
CA GLN A 142 24.30 7.72 0.18
C GLN A 142 24.59 9.03 -0.58
N LEU A 143 24.04 10.16 -0.13
CA LEU A 143 24.29 11.49 -0.71
C LEU A 143 25.77 11.93 -0.64
N LYS A 144 26.56 11.36 0.29
CA LYS A 144 28.01 11.60 0.35
C LYS A 144 28.77 10.93 -0.79
N LYS A 145 28.17 9.93 -1.45
CA LYS A 145 28.82 9.08 -2.46
C LYS A 145 28.20 9.25 -3.85
N HIS A 146 26.92 9.62 -3.92
CA HIS A 146 26.15 9.63 -5.16
C HIS A 146 25.39 10.95 -5.34
N ARG A 147 25.34 11.41 -6.60
CA ARG A 147 24.61 12.63 -6.99
C ARG A 147 23.18 12.39 -7.42
N ARG A 148 22.84 11.16 -7.85
CA ARG A 148 21.52 10.77 -8.33
C ARG A 148 21.11 9.51 -7.57
N ILE A 149 20.04 9.61 -6.81
CA ILE A 149 19.53 8.54 -5.96
C ILE A 149 18.05 8.38 -6.26
N GLY A 150 17.63 7.15 -6.52
CA GLY A 150 16.22 6.79 -6.54
C GLY A 150 15.84 6.18 -5.20
N ILE A 151 14.71 6.60 -4.64
CA ILE A 151 14.09 5.95 -3.48
C ILE A 151 12.91 5.15 -4.00
N PHE A 152 12.95 3.83 -3.81
CA PHE A 152 11.84 2.96 -4.14
C PHE A 152 10.96 2.78 -2.89
N TYR A 153 9.68 3.15 -2.98
CA TYR A 153 8.78 3.20 -1.82
C TYR A 153 7.35 2.78 -2.16
N GLY A 154 6.59 2.35 -1.15
CA GLY A 154 5.16 2.03 -1.27
C GLY A 154 4.26 3.26 -1.11
N ALA A 155 3.02 3.17 -1.62
CA ALA A 155 2.10 4.31 -1.79
C ALA A 155 1.93 5.24 -0.56
N GLY A 156 1.95 4.72 0.67
CA GLY A 156 1.74 5.51 1.88
C GLY A 156 2.96 6.32 2.36
N HIS A 157 4.14 6.13 1.79
CA HIS A 157 5.39 6.71 2.34
C HIS A 157 5.64 8.16 1.94
N TYR A 158 5.28 8.54 0.71
CA TYR A 158 5.64 9.85 0.15
C TYR A 158 5.06 11.06 0.91
N PRO A 159 3.82 11.06 1.42
CA PRO A 159 3.28 12.22 2.13
C PRO A 159 4.11 12.72 3.32
N ASP A 160 4.71 11.80 4.10
CA ASP A 160 5.65 12.14 5.17
C ASP A 160 7.07 12.33 4.62
N MET A 161 7.57 11.38 3.80
CA MET A 161 8.94 11.41 3.28
C MET A 161 9.22 12.65 2.42
N GLY A 162 8.29 13.04 1.55
CA GLY A 162 8.39 14.20 0.68
C GLY A 162 8.45 15.52 1.45
N GLN A 163 7.80 15.63 2.60
CA GLN A 163 7.93 16.80 3.48
C GLN A 163 9.32 16.87 4.09
N ARG A 164 9.87 15.74 4.55
CA ARG A 164 11.21 15.66 5.16
C ARG A 164 12.31 15.92 4.14
N LEU A 165 12.19 15.37 2.93
CA LEU A 165 13.11 15.66 1.83
C LEU A 165 13.23 17.17 1.56
N GLN A 166 12.12 17.90 1.66
CA GLN A 166 12.13 19.35 1.48
C GLN A 166 12.65 20.10 2.71
N LYS A 167 12.13 19.78 3.91
CA LYS A 167 12.45 20.51 5.15
C LYS A 167 13.85 20.21 5.68
N ASP A 168 14.26 18.95 5.65
CA ASP A 168 15.45 18.48 6.36
C ASP A 168 16.65 18.32 5.41
N PHE A 169 16.40 18.03 4.12
CA PHE A 169 17.44 17.86 3.10
C PHE A 169 17.51 19.00 2.08
N GLY A 170 16.56 19.95 2.10
CA GLY A 170 16.54 21.09 1.19
C GLY A 170 16.26 20.73 -0.27
N PHE A 171 15.73 19.53 -0.55
CA PHE A 171 15.31 19.18 -1.90
C PHE A 171 14.10 20.00 -2.33
N ARG A 172 13.93 20.15 -3.64
CA ARG A 172 12.77 20.81 -4.25
C ARG A 172 12.11 19.84 -5.22
N LEU A 173 10.78 19.70 -5.10
CA LEU A 173 9.99 18.95 -6.08
C LEU A 173 10.00 19.72 -7.39
N THR A 174 10.42 19.06 -8.47
CA THR A 174 10.52 19.67 -9.81
C THR A 174 9.46 19.17 -10.78
N GLY A 175 8.90 17.98 -10.54
CA GLY A 175 7.86 17.37 -11.35
C GLY A 175 7.45 16.01 -10.79
N GLU A 176 6.40 15.45 -11.38
CA GLU A 176 5.89 14.12 -11.10
C GLU A 176 5.43 13.49 -12.42
N ASP A 177 5.83 12.25 -12.65
CA ASP A 177 5.44 11.47 -13.83
C ASP A 177 4.60 10.27 -13.40
N TRP A 178 3.43 10.13 -14.01
CA TRP A 178 2.50 9.03 -13.71
C TRP A 178 2.61 7.94 -14.77
N VAL A 179 2.89 6.72 -14.31
CA VAL A 179 2.86 5.52 -15.15
C VAL A 179 1.64 4.69 -14.78
N THR A 180 0.94 4.18 -15.80
CA THR A 180 -0.22 3.31 -15.57
C THR A 180 0.23 1.97 -14.98
N ALA A 181 -0.03 1.75 -13.69
CA ALA A 181 0.36 0.53 -12.98
C ALA A 181 -0.52 -0.68 -13.31
N TRP A 182 -1.83 -0.48 -13.45
CA TRP A 182 -2.79 -1.53 -13.83
C TRP A 182 -4.05 -0.97 -14.47
N LYS A 183 -4.74 -1.80 -15.25
CA LYS A 183 -6.08 -1.48 -15.75
C LYS A 183 -7.12 -1.82 -14.68
N LEU A 184 -8.23 -1.09 -14.65
CA LEU A 184 -9.34 -1.28 -13.69
C LEU A 184 -10.65 -1.74 -14.33
N ARG A 185 -10.63 -1.93 -15.65
CA ARG A 185 -11.76 -2.37 -16.46
C ARG A 185 -11.31 -3.52 -17.36
N ALA A 186 -12.20 -4.49 -17.55
CA ALA A 186 -12.03 -5.50 -18.58
C ALA A 186 -11.85 -4.82 -19.96
N PRO A 187 -11.01 -5.37 -20.84
CA PRO A 187 -11.02 -4.96 -22.24
C PRO A 187 -12.42 -5.15 -22.82
N GLU A 188 -12.88 -4.22 -23.64
CA GLU A 188 -14.17 -4.36 -24.34
C GLU A 188 -14.16 -5.67 -25.13
N LYS A 189 -15.25 -6.45 -25.02
CA LYS A 189 -15.45 -7.60 -25.89
C LYS A 189 -15.67 -7.04 -27.29
N THR A 190 -14.68 -7.19 -28.18
CA THR A 190 -14.87 -6.93 -29.60
C THR A 190 -16.05 -7.79 -30.07
N ALA A 191 -17.11 -7.15 -30.56
CA ALA A 191 -18.24 -7.87 -31.13
C ALA A 191 -17.71 -8.81 -32.22
N ALA A 192 -18.09 -10.08 -32.17
CA ALA A 192 -17.77 -11.01 -33.26
C ALA A 192 -18.28 -10.39 -34.57
N PRO A 193 -17.49 -10.43 -35.67
CA PRO A 193 -17.96 -9.91 -36.94
C PRO A 193 -19.29 -10.56 -37.27
N ALA A 194 -20.29 -9.73 -37.58
CA ALA A 194 -21.62 -10.20 -37.93
C ALA A 194 -21.49 -11.26 -39.02
N ALA A 195 -22.03 -12.46 -38.76
CA ALA A 195 -22.06 -13.51 -39.75
C ALA A 195 -22.73 -12.96 -41.00
N VAL A 196 -21.98 -12.91 -42.10
CA VAL A 196 -22.50 -12.56 -43.42
C VAL A 196 -23.54 -13.62 -43.74
N LYS A 197 -24.82 -13.21 -43.78
CA LYS A 197 -25.89 -14.08 -44.25
C LYS A 197 -25.68 -14.36 -45.75
N PRO A 198 -25.92 -15.59 -46.21
CA PRO A 198 -25.75 -15.98 -47.61
C PRO A 198 -26.68 -15.21 -48.55
#